data_AF-A0A930SUT2-F1
#
_entry.id   AF-A0A930SUT2-F1
#
_cell.length_a   1.000
_cell.length_b   1.000
_cell.length_c   1.000
_cell.angle_alpha   90.00
_cell.angle_beta   90.00
_cell.angle_gamma   90.00
#
_symmetry.space_group_name_H-M   'P 1'
#
loop_
_entity.id
_entity.type
_entity.pdbx_description
1 polymer ?
#
loop_
_entity_poly.entity_id
_entity_poly.type
_entity_poly.pdbx_seq_one_letter_code
_entity_poly.pdbx_strand_id
1 'polypeptide(L)'
;MRNAGYTRYPEGLASALEKIQASTEPLGCSQEALAVHFIANPIAMDFKTGLADVTATHPPISERVRILRSLGSQLSLGRYQQVYQTMTGQRLGLTERDLSRLPSRQALIPARPDPRTPRERHRDTTQILWLLNGYLKVNCHCGLRFQLPPDLKSALIQCPRCKRQHARPEADNTHRAA
;
A
#
# COMPACT_ATOMS: atom_id res chain seq x y z
N MET A 1 -2.47 13.51 -19.87
CA MET A 1 -1.51 14.24 -19.01
C MET A 1 -0.29 13.36 -18.76
N ARG A 2 0.84 13.65 -19.41
CA ARG A 2 2.10 12.87 -19.35
C ARG A 2 3.07 13.57 -18.38
N ASN A 3 2.93 13.36 -17.08
CA ASN A 3 3.79 13.97 -16.07
C ASN A 3 4.72 12.90 -15.46
N ALA A 4 5.81 12.57 -16.15
CA ALA A 4 6.93 11.75 -15.63
C ALA A 4 8.21 11.81 -16.51
N GLY A 5 8.38 12.86 -17.35
CA GLY A 5 9.44 12.92 -18.37
C GLY A 5 10.20 14.25 -18.44
N TYR A 6 10.41 14.91 -17.30
CA TYR A 6 10.88 16.30 -17.25
C TYR A 6 12.40 16.50 -17.14
N THR A 7 13.22 15.45 -17.22
CA THR A 7 14.63 15.65 -17.59
C THR A 7 14.99 14.68 -18.70
N ARG A 8 14.71 15.06 -19.95
CA ARG A 8 15.28 14.39 -21.13
C ARG A 8 16.78 14.67 -21.30
N TYR A 9 17.44 15.14 -20.25
CA TYR A 9 18.82 15.59 -20.26
C TYR A 9 19.48 15.20 -18.92
N PRO A 10 19.86 13.93 -18.75
CA PRO A 10 20.43 13.45 -17.49
C PRO A 10 21.78 14.10 -17.18
N GLU A 11 22.55 14.51 -18.20
CA GLU A 11 23.79 15.28 -18.02
C GLU A 11 23.55 16.64 -17.35
N GLY A 12 22.50 17.36 -17.76
CA GLY A 12 22.14 18.64 -17.13
C GLY A 12 21.70 18.47 -15.68
N LEU A 13 20.96 17.38 -15.39
CA LEU A 13 20.57 17.06 -14.01
C LEU A 13 21.81 16.67 -13.16
N ALA A 14 22.74 15.89 -13.72
CA ALA A 14 23.99 15.56 -13.06
C ALA A 14 24.80 16.81 -12.72
N SER A 15 24.96 17.73 -13.68
CA SER A 15 25.65 19.01 -13.45
C SER A 15 24.94 19.88 -12.41
N ALA A 16 23.60 19.92 -12.41
CA ALA A 16 22.85 20.65 -11.40
C ALA A 16 23.08 20.08 -9.99
N LEU A 17 23.10 18.75 -9.85
CA LEU A 17 23.36 18.09 -8.58
C LEU A 17 24.78 18.33 -8.07
N GLU A 18 25.78 18.35 -8.96
CA GLU A 18 27.16 18.71 -8.59
C GLU A 18 27.27 20.15 -8.10
N LYS A 19 26.54 21.08 -8.75
CA LYS A 19 26.49 22.49 -8.29
C LYS A 19 25.85 22.61 -6.91
N ILE A 20 24.77 21.86 -6.65
CA ILE A 20 24.12 21.82 -5.32
C ILE A 20 25.06 21.21 -4.27
N GLN A 21 25.85 20.21 -4.63
CA GLN A 21 26.83 19.63 -3.71
C GLN A 21 27.99 20.59 -3.42
N ALA A 22 28.41 21.38 -4.41
CA ALA A 22 29.50 22.34 -4.27
C ALA A 22 29.10 23.64 -3.56
N SER A 23 27.81 23.96 -3.46
CA SER A 23 27.36 25.18 -2.76
C SER A 23 27.60 25.05 -1.26
N THR A 24 28.40 25.97 -0.71
CA THR A 24 28.70 26.07 0.74
C THR A 24 27.88 27.17 1.42
N GLU A 25 26.81 27.64 0.78
CA GLU A 25 25.94 28.68 1.34
C GLU A 25 25.13 28.10 2.53
N PRO A 26 25.34 28.59 3.76
CA PRO A 26 24.60 28.10 4.92
C PRO A 26 23.14 28.56 4.82
N LEU A 27 22.20 27.61 4.89
CA LEU A 27 20.78 27.94 4.92
C LEU A 27 20.43 28.53 6.30
N GLY A 28 19.91 29.75 6.33
CA GLY A 28 19.63 30.48 7.58
C GLY A 28 18.63 29.81 8.54
N CYS A 29 17.90 28.77 8.12
CA CYS A 29 16.92 28.05 8.92
C CYS A 29 16.89 26.54 8.58
N SER A 30 18.01 25.83 8.71
CA SER A 30 18.03 24.36 8.59
C SER A 30 17.58 23.69 9.89
N GLN A 31 16.29 23.37 10.02
CA GLN A 31 15.80 22.49 11.08
C GLN A 31 16.00 21.02 10.69
N GLU A 32 16.41 20.17 11.65
CA GLU A 32 16.64 18.74 11.41
C GLU A 32 15.39 17.99 10.95
N ALA A 33 14.22 18.34 11.51
CA ALA A 33 12.94 17.77 11.08
C ALA A 33 12.61 18.05 9.61
N LEU A 34 13.17 19.12 9.01
CA LEU A 34 12.97 19.47 7.62
C LEU A 34 13.98 18.79 6.68
N ALA A 35 14.99 18.07 7.20
CA ALA A 35 16.05 17.46 6.39
C ALA A 35 15.51 16.55 5.28
N VAL A 36 14.39 15.86 5.51
CA VAL A 36 13.71 14.98 4.53
C VAL A 36 13.22 15.74 3.28
N HIS A 37 12.94 17.05 3.41
CA HIS A 37 12.46 17.87 2.30
C HIS A 37 13.59 18.39 1.39
N PHE A 38 14.85 18.26 1.80
CA PHE A 38 15.98 18.75 1.03
C PHE A 38 16.56 17.70 0.08
N ILE A 39 16.93 18.15 -1.13
CA ILE A 39 17.62 17.32 -2.13
C ILE A 39 19.04 16.97 -1.66
N ALA A 40 19.69 17.91 -0.98
CA ALA A 40 20.98 17.77 -0.32
C ALA A 40 20.81 18.20 1.14
N ASN A 41 21.11 17.31 2.09
CA ASN A 41 20.91 17.59 3.51
C ASN A 41 21.85 18.73 3.95
N PRO A 42 21.33 19.92 4.33
CA PRO A 42 22.16 21.08 4.68
C PRO A 42 22.95 20.87 5.97
N ILE A 43 22.44 20.07 6.91
CA ILE A 43 23.10 19.78 8.20
C ILE A 43 24.27 18.80 7.99
N ALA A 44 24.15 17.92 7.00
CA ALA A 44 25.21 16.97 6.65
C ALA A 44 26.36 17.60 5.85
N MET A 45 26.20 18.83 5.33
CA MET A 45 27.28 19.54 4.62
C MET A 45 28.38 20.01 5.58
N ASP A 46 28.05 20.30 6.84
CA ASP A 46 29.02 20.70 7.87
C ASP A 46 29.88 19.52 8.34
N PHE A 47 29.34 18.30 8.29
CA PHE A 47 30.06 17.07 8.61
C PHE A 47 30.79 16.54 7.37
N LYS A 48 32.07 16.88 7.23
CA LYS A 48 33.02 16.44 6.17
C LYS A 48 33.21 14.91 6.04
N THR A 49 32.41 14.08 6.68
CA THR A 49 32.62 12.65 6.83
C THR A 49 31.32 11.88 6.66
N GLY A 50 31.12 11.27 5.47
CA GLY A 50 30.49 9.97 5.20
C GLY A 50 29.19 9.51 5.93
N LEU A 51 28.57 10.32 6.77
CA LEU A 51 27.43 9.98 7.63
C LEU A 51 26.12 10.59 7.11
N ALA A 52 26.17 11.28 5.96
CA ALA A 52 24.97 11.74 5.25
C ALA A 52 24.08 10.57 4.77
N ASP A 53 24.63 9.35 4.70
CA ASP A 53 23.99 8.18 4.10
C ASP A 53 23.01 7.44 5.02
N VAL A 54 23.10 7.62 6.35
CA VAL A 54 22.32 6.80 7.30
C VAL A 54 20.87 7.27 7.49
N THR A 55 20.56 8.53 7.17
CA THR A 55 19.20 9.10 7.29
C THR A 55 18.56 9.44 5.96
N ALA A 56 19.27 9.22 4.85
CA ALA A 56 18.78 9.55 3.52
C ALA A 56 17.85 8.45 2.99
N THR A 57 16.61 8.80 2.69
CA THR A 57 15.67 7.94 1.92
C THR A 57 16.07 7.79 0.45
N HIS A 58 17.16 8.45 0.04
CA HIS A 58 17.70 8.47 -1.30
C HIS A 58 19.19 8.16 -1.28
N PRO A 59 19.72 7.51 -2.34
CA PRO A 59 21.16 7.28 -2.46
C PRO A 59 21.93 8.61 -2.48
N PRO A 60 23.21 8.61 -2.03
CA PRO A 60 24.05 9.79 -1.99
C PRO A 60 24.12 10.53 -3.32
N ILE A 61 24.31 11.85 -3.27
CA ILE A 61 24.36 12.69 -4.48
C ILE A 61 25.45 12.23 -5.45
N SER A 62 26.60 11.80 -4.94
CA SER A 62 27.71 11.28 -5.77
C SER A 62 27.30 10.05 -6.58
N GLU A 63 26.53 9.13 -5.98
CA GLU A 63 26.01 7.95 -6.64
C GLU A 63 24.92 8.31 -7.67
N ARG A 64 24.05 9.27 -7.33
CA ARG A 64 23.05 9.81 -8.27
C ARG A 64 23.70 10.41 -9.51
N VAL A 65 24.73 11.23 -9.35
CA VAL A 65 25.50 11.81 -10.46
C VAL A 65 26.11 10.72 -11.33
N ARG A 66 26.68 9.69 -10.70
CA ARG A 66 27.29 8.54 -11.40
C ARG A 66 26.28 7.75 -12.23
N ILE A 67 25.08 7.51 -11.69
CA ILE A 67 23.97 6.87 -12.40
C ILE A 67 23.51 7.74 -13.58
N LEU A 68 23.34 9.05 -13.37
CA LEU A 68 22.89 9.97 -14.42
C LEU A 68 23.87 10.08 -15.59
N ARG A 69 25.18 10.09 -15.34
CA ARG A 69 26.20 10.11 -16.39
C ARG A 69 26.30 8.80 -17.18
N SER A 70 26.02 7.67 -16.54
CA SER A 70 26.04 6.37 -17.22
C SER A 70 24.78 6.09 -18.05
N LEU A 71 23.70 6.85 -17.83
CA LEU A 71 22.50 6.87 -18.67
C LEU A 71 22.74 7.54 -20.03
N GLY A 72 23.51 8.64 -20.07
CA GLY A 72 23.81 9.37 -21.31
C GLY A 72 22.54 9.84 -22.05
N SER A 73 22.50 9.71 -23.38
CA SER A 73 21.33 10.16 -24.19
C SER A 73 20.19 9.15 -24.29
N GLN A 74 20.36 7.92 -23.79
CA GLN A 74 19.38 6.84 -23.92
C GLN A 74 18.45 6.79 -22.70
N LEU A 75 17.26 7.36 -22.85
CA LEU A 75 16.25 7.46 -21.79
C LEU A 75 15.15 6.40 -21.99
N SER A 76 15.42 5.18 -21.53
CA SER A 76 14.41 4.13 -21.38
C SER A 76 14.40 3.58 -19.95
N LEU A 77 13.25 3.09 -19.51
CA LEU A 77 13.12 2.46 -18.19
C LEU A 77 14.06 1.24 -18.07
N GLY A 78 14.15 0.41 -19.11
CA GLY A 78 15.07 -0.73 -19.15
C GLY A 78 16.53 -0.31 -19.02
N ARG A 79 16.95 0.78 -19.69
CA ARG A 79 18.33 1.29 -19.58
C ARG A 79 18.62 1.81 -18.19
N TYR A 80 17.70 2.58 -17.60
CA TYR A 80 17.80 3.05 -16.22
C TYR A 80 17.94 1.89 -15.25
N GLN A 81 17.10 0.86 -15.38
CA GLN A 81 17.15 -0.31 -14.52
C GLN A 81 18.49 -1.07 -14.64
N GLN A 82 19.00 -1.24 -15.86
CA GLN A 82 20.30 -1.88 -16.10
C GLN A 82 21.43 -1.08 -15.43
N VAL A 83 21.48 0.23 -15.65
CA VAL A 83 22.49 1.11 -15.07
C VAL A 83 22.40 1.05 -13.55
N TYR A 84 21.22 1.24 -12.97
CA TYR A 84 21.03 1.19 -11.53
C TYR A 84 21.51 -0.14 -10.94
N GLN A 85 21.13 -1.27 -11.55
CA GLN A 85 21.58 -2.61 -11.13
C GLN A 85 23.09 -2.77 -11.14
N THR A 86 23.76 -2.25 -12.17
CA THR A 86 25.23 -2.32 -12.26
C THR A 86 25.94 -1.48 -11.20
N MET A 87 25.29 -0.41 -10.71
CA MET A 87 25.93 0.55 -9.80
C MET A 87 25.66 0.25 -8.31
N THR A 88 24.42 -0.07 -7.96
CA THR A 88 24.01 -0.33 -6.56
C THR A 88 24.03 -1.82 -6.20
N GLY A 89 24.12 -2.71 -7.20
CA GLY A 89 23.94 -4.16 -7.02
C GLY A 89 22.49 -4.56 -6.69
N GLN A 90 21.58 -3.58 -6.55
CA GLN A 90 20.18 -3.82 -6.21
C GLN A 90 19.33 -3.78 -7.48
N ARG A 91 18.42 -4.75 -7.61
CA ARG A 91 17.42 -4.74 -8.68
C ARG A 91 16.22 -3.95 -8.21
N LEU A 92 15.93 -2.83 -8.89
CA LEU A 92 14.61 -2.19 -8.82
C LEU A 92 13.58 -3.27 -9.16
N GLY A 93 12.69 -3.59 -8.21
CA GLY A 93 11.77 -4.72 -8.25
C GLY A 93 10.69 -4.67 -9.32
N LEU A 94 10.79 -3.73 -10.27
CA LEU A 94 9.91 -3.64 -11.43
C LEU A 94 10.76 -3.85 -12.67
N THR A 95 10.70 -5.05 -13.26
CA THR A 95 11.28 -5.29 -14.58
C THR A 95 10.37 -4.73 -15.66
N GLU A 96 10.92 -4.44 -16.85
CA GLU A 96 10.12 -4.10 -18.03
C GLU A 96 9.06 -5.18 -18.34
N ARG A 97 9.35 -6.44 -17.99
CA ARG A 97 8.41 -7.56 -17.99
C ARG A 97 7.28 -7.37 -16.99
N ASP A 98 7.57 -6.94 -15.76
CA ASP A 98 6.56 -6.70 -14.74
C ASP A 98 5.71 -5.48 -15.09
N LEU A 99 6.30 -4.43 -15.67
CA LEU A 99 5.59 -3.26 -16.20
C LEU A 99 4.68 -3.61 -17.38
N SER A 100 5.10 -4.54 -18.25
CA SER A 100 4.26 -5.06 -19.33
C SER A 100 3.15 -6.02 -18.86
N ARG A 101 3.30 -6.60 -17.66
CA ARG A 101 2.31 -7.45 -16.99
C ARG A 101 1.36 -6.66 -16.09
N LEU A 102 1.75 -5.47 -15.66
CA LEU A 102 0.82 -4.54 -15.04
C LEU A 102 -0.31 -4.31 -16.05
N PRO A 103 -1.58 -4.48 -15.64
CA PRO A 103 -2.67 -4.20 -16.54
C PRO A 103 -2.47 -2.79 -17.06
N SER A 104 -2.34 -2.67 -18.38
CA SER A 104 -2.44 -1.39 -19.06
C SER A 104 -3.65 -0.70 -18.45
N ARG A 105 -3.54 0.57 -18.07
CA ARG A 105 -4.68 1.39 -17.67
C ARG A 105 -5.66 1.57 -18.86
N GLN A 106 -6.16 0.49 -19.45
CA GLN A 106 -7.58 0.42 -19.71
C GLN A 106 -8.19 0.71 -18.36
N ALA A 107 -8.92 1.82 -18.29
CA ALA A 107 -9.51 2.34 -17.07
C ALA A 107 -9.88 1.17 -16.17
N LEU A 108 -9.34 1.16 -14.93
CA LEU A 108 -9.99 0.43 -13.85
C LEU A 108 -11.45 0.82 -13.99
N ILE A 109 -12.28 -0.05 -14.57
CA ILE A 109 -13.70 0.02 -14.38
C ILE A 109 -13.75 -0.02 -12.85
N PRO A 110 -14.10 1.07 -12.17
CA PRO A 110 -14.16 1.02 -10.73
C PRO A 110 -15.07 -0.17 -10.45
N ALA A 111 -14.55 -1.15 -9.69
CA ALA A 111 -15.35 -2.26 -9.23
C ALA A 111 -16.68 -1.63 -8.78
N ARG A 112 -17.79 -2.04 -9.41
CA ARG A 112 -19.08 -1.35 -9.28
C ARG A 112 -19.23 -1.00 -7.80
N PRO A 113 -19.40 0.30 -7.45
CA PRO A 113 -19.44 0.70 -6.06
C PRO A 113 -20.47 -0.17 -5.37
N ASP A 114 -20.05 -0.82 -4.29
CA ASP A 114 -20.92 -1.69 -3.52
C ASP A 114 -22.21 -0.92 -3.22
N PRO A 115 -23.38 -1.37 -3.73
CA PRO A 115 -24.62 -0.63 -3.59
C PRO A 115 -25.07 -0.52 -2.13
N ARG A 116 -24.44 -1.28 -1.22
CA ARG A 116 -24.74 -1.29 0.21
C ARG A 116 -24.22 -0.05 0.93
N THR A 117 -25.06 0.50 1.80
CA THR A 117 -24.69 1.59 2.72
C THR A 117 -23.62 1.12 3.73
N PRO A 118 -22.84 2.03 4.34
CA PRO A 118 -21.88 1.68 5.39
C PRO A 118 -22.50 0.86 6.54
N ARG A 119 -23.76 1.14 6.90
CA ARG A 119 -24.51 0.40 7.94
C ARG A 119 -24.85 -1.02 7.50
N GLU A 120 -25.24 -1.22 6.25
CA GLU A 120 -25.52 -2.55 5.70
C GLU A 120 -24.27 -3.40 5.63
N ARG A 121 -23.14 -2.84 5.17
CA ARG A 121 -21.85 -3.53 5.16
C ARG A 121 -21.42 -3.99 6.56
N HIS A 122 -21.59 -3.12 7.57
CA HIS A 122 -21.30 -3.48 8.96
C HIS A 122 -22.23 -4.60 9.48
N ARG A 123 -23.51 -4.59 9.09
CA ARG A 123 -24.46 -5.67 9.45
C ARG A 123 -24.09 -6.99 8.79
N ASP A 124 -23.65 -6.97 7.54
CA ASP A 124 -23.23 -8.17 6.81
C ASP A 124 -21.94 -8.75 7.40
N THR A 125 -20.95 -7.91 7.71
CA THR A 125 -19.68 -8.35 8.31
C THR A 125 -19.92 -8.95 9.69
N THR A 126 -20.73 -8.28 10.53
CA THR A 126 -21.11 -8.84 11.83
C THR A 126 -21.88 -10.15 11.68
N GLN A 127 -22.80 -10.26 10.72
CA GLN A 127 -23.51 -11.51 10.45
C GLN A 127 -22.59 -12.69 10.11
N ILE A 128 -21.56 -12.46 9.28
CA ILE A 128 -20.58 -13.49 8.93
C ILE A 128 -19.77 -13.86 10.18
N LEU A 129 -19.33 -12.88 10.96
CA LEU A 129 -18.57 -13.12 12.19
C LEU A 129 -19.35 -14.01 13.17
N TRP A 130 -20.64 -13.76 13.36
CA TRP A 130 -21.49 -14.59 14.21
C TRP A 130 -21.59 -16.03 13.69
N LEU A 131 -21.75 -16.23 12.39
CA LEU A 131 -21.83 -17.55 11.78
C LEU A 131 -20.53 -18.36 11.97
N LEU A 132 -19.37 -17.70 11.78
CA LEU A 132 -18.05 -18.31 12.01
C LEU A 132 -17.83 -18.70 13.47
N ASN A 133 -18.39 -17.91 14.41
CA ASN A 133 -18.38 -18.20 15.84
C ASN A 133 -19.46 -19.22 16.27
N GLY A 134 -20.15 -19.87 15.32
CA GLY A 134 -21.10 -20.94 15.61
C GLY A 134 -22.46 -20.45 16.13
N TYR A 135 -22.80 -19.16 15.94
CA TYR A 135 -24.12 -18.65 16.27
C TYR A 135 -25.13 -19.06 15.19
N LEU A 136 -26.27 -19.57 15.63
CA LEU A 136 -27.35 -20.02 14.75
C LEU A 136 -28.44 -18.94 14.64
N LYS A 137 -28.92 -18.67 13.43
CA LYS A 137 -30.04 -17.73 13.20
C LYS A 137 -31.35 -18.51 13.09
N VAL A 138 -32.31 -18.16 13.95
CA VAL A 138 -33.68 -18.69 13.87
C VAL A 138 -34.61 -17.59 13.38
N ASN A 139 -35.29 -17.87 12.27
CA ASN A 139 -36.32 -17.01 11.71
C ASN A 139 -37.69 -17.50 12.18
N CYS A 140 -38.38 -16.69 12.97
CA CYS A 140 -39.74 -16.99 13.40
C CYS A 140 -40.77 -16.44 12.40
N HIS A 141 -41.89 -17.14 12.24
CA HIS A 141 -43.03 -16.70 11.43
C HIS A 141 -43.60 -15.35 11.86
N CYS A 142 -43.45 -14.95 13.14
CA CYS A 142 -43.85 -13.62 13.61
C CYS A 142 -42.92 -12.47 13.14
N GLY A 143 -41.96 -12.78 12.26
CA GLY A 143 -40.99 -11.83 11.71
C GLY A 143 -39.78 -11.56 12.61
N LEU A 144 -39.71 -12.15 13.80
CA LEU A 144 -38.53 -12.02 14.66
C LEU A 144 -37.38 -12.90 14.15
N ARG A 145 -36.20 -12.29 13.99
CA ARG A 145 -34.94 -12.98 13.73
C ARG A 145 -34.08 -12.87 14.98
N PHE A 146 -33.73 -13.98 15.59
CA PHE A 146 -32.90 -14.01 16.80
C PHE A 146 -31.74 -15.00 16.64
N GLN A 147 -30.66 -14.73 17.36
CA GLN A 147 -29.42 -15.50 17.31
C GLN A 147 -29.31 -16.38 18.55
N LEU A 148 -28.88 -17.62 18.35
CA LEU A 148 -28.63 -18.58 19.41
C LEU A 148 -27.13 -18.78 19.57
N PRO A 149 -26.58 -18.64 20.78
CA PRO A 149 -25.19 -18.94 21.04
C PRO A 149 -24.93 -20.46 20.93
N PRO A 150 -23.68 -20.87 20.62
CA PRO A 150 -23.31 -22.27 20.49
C PRO A 150 -23.50 -23.08 21.78
N ASP A 151 -23.34 -22.43 22.95
CA ASP A 151 -23.42 -23.05 24.27
C ASP A 151 -24.84 -23.42 24.72
N LEU A 152 -25.87 -22.98 23.97
CA LEU A 152 -27.25 -23.27 24.33
C LEU A 152 -27.58 -24.74 24.08
N LYS A 153 -27.79 -25.54 25.13
CA LYS A 153 -28.05 -26.99 25.06
C LYS A 153 -29.53 -27.38 24.87
N SER A 154 -30.46 -26.43 24.95
CA SER A 154 -31.89 -26.75 24.83
C SER A 154 -32.26 -27.11 23.38
N ALA A 155 -32.89 -28.27 23.21
CA ALA A 155 -33.36 -28.76 21.90
C ALA A 155 -34.52 -27.91 21.34
N LEU A 156 -35.20 -27.16 22.22
CA LEU A 156 -36.47 -26.51 21.95
C LEU A 156 -36.43 -25.09 22.52
N ILE A 157 -36.48 -24.09 21.63
CA ILE A 157 -36.32 -22.67 21.96
C ILE A 157 -37.63 -21.93 21.72
N GLN A 158 -38.05 -21.09 22.67
CA GLN A 158 -39.27 -20.28 22.55
C GLN A 158 -38.98 -18.88 22.01
N CYS A 159 -39.79 -18.43 21.05
CA CYS A 159 -39.72 -17.07 20.54
C CYS A 159 -40.24 -16.07 21.60
N PRO A 160 -39.47 -15.01 21.98
CA PRO A 160 -39.92 -14.04 22.98
C PRO A 160 -41.11 -13.18 22.51
N ARG A 161 -41.35 -13.11 21.19
CA ARG A 161 -42.44 -12.29 20.62
C ARG A 161 -43.78 -13.03 20.51
N CYS A 162 -43.77 -14.30 20.10
CA CYS A 162 -45.01 -15.06 19.83
C CYS A 162 -45.14 -16.36 20.63
N LYS A 163 -44.17 -16.67 21.50
CA LYS A 163 -44.10 -17.88 22.34
C LYS A 163 -44.09 -19.21 21.58
N ARG A 164 -44.04 -19.19 20.24
CA ARG A 164 -43.91 -20.39 19.41
C ARG A 164 -42.58 -21.08 19.67
N GLN A 165 -42.63 -22.40 19.74
CA GLN A 165 -41.49 -23.26 19.94
C GLN A 165 -40.80 -23.55 18.59
N HIS A 166 -39.47 -23.46 18.58
CA HIS A 166 -38.61 -23.75 17.45
C HIS A 166 -37.61 -24.84 17.84
N ALA A 167 -37.46 -25.85 17.00
CA ALA A 167 -36.35 -26.80 17.12
C ALA A 167 -35.03 -26.08 16.80
N ARG A 168 -33.96 -26.45 17.52
CA ARG A 168 -32.62 -25.96 17.20
C ARG A 168 -32.25 -26.41 15.77
N PRO A 169 -31.92 -25.49 14.85
CA PRO A 169 -31.43 -25.88 13.54
C PRO A 169 -30.07 -26.56 13.71
N GLU A 170 -29.86 -27.69 13.03
CA GLU A 170 -28.55 -28.33 12.94
C GLU A 170 -27.58 -27.38 12.21
N ALA A 171 -26.35 -27.26 12.71
CA ALA A 171 -25.33 -26.49 12.01
C ALA A 171 -24.94 -27.26 10.75
N ASP A 172 -25.32 -26.77 9.56
CA ASP A 172 -24.84 -27.29 8.28
C ASP A 172 -23.30 -27.14 8.22
N ASN A 173 -22.59 -28.21 8.56
CA ASN A 173 -21.13 -28.28 8.59
C ASN A 173 -20.52 -28.61 7.21
N THR A 174 -21.21 -28.29 6.12
CA THR A 174 -20.77 -28.63 4.75
C THR A 174 -19.61 -27.78 4.22
N HIS A 175 -19.16 -26.76 4.96
CA HIS A 175 -18.06 -25.86 4.55
C HIS A 175 -16.79 -25.96 5.42
N ARG A 176 -16.64 -27.00 6.25
CA ARG A 176 -15.47 -27.17 7.14
C ARG A 176 -14.40 -28.17 6.64
N ALA A 177 -14.54 -28.69 5.42
CA ALA A 177 -13.58 -29.60 4.79
C ALA A 177 -13.18 -29.13 3.38
N ALA A 178 -12.23 -28.20 3.32
CA ALA A 178 -11.33 -27.95 2.18
C ALA A 178 -10.14 -27.11 2.66
#